data_AF-X1AT85-F1
#
_entry.id   AF-X1AT85-F1
#
_cell.length_a   1.000
_cell.length_b   1.000
_cell.length_c   1.000
_cell.angle_alpha   90.00
_cell.angle_beta   90.00
_cell.angle_gamma   90.00
#
_symmetry.space_group_name_H-M   'P 1'
#
loop_
_entity.id
_entity.type
_entity.pdbx_description
1 polymer ?
#
loop_
_entity_poly.entity_id
_entity_poly.type
_entity_poly.pdbx_seq_one_letter_code
_entity_poly.pdbx_strand_id
1 'polypeptide(L)'
;VNFELLSQALQKGKADEVKELVSKALEEGHDPKEVLEQGLIIGMGIIGAKFKKNEVYIPEVLIAARAMHAGMSILEPLLVAAG
;
A
#
# COMPACT_ATOMS: atom_id res chain seq x y z
N VAL A 1 0.76 -3.56 -13.44
CA VAL A 1 1.12 -4.01 -12.06
C VAL A 1 -0.03 -4.81 -11.49
N ASN A 2 0.23 -5.78 -10.60
CA ASN A 2 -0.84 -6.49 -9.88
C ASN A 2 -1.07 -5.87 -8.49
N PHE A 3 -2.25 -5.28 -8.25
CA PHE A 3 -2.60 -4.66 -6.96
C PHE A 3 -2.62 -5.66 -5.80
N GLU A 4 -2.85 -6.94 -6.10
CA GLU A 4 -2.75 -8.04 -5.12
C GLU A 4 -1.33 -8.17 -4.55
N LEU A 5 -0.30 -8.03 -5.39
CA LEU A 5 1.09 -8.11 -4.94
C LEU A 5 1.45 -6.90 -4.06
N LEU A 6 0.95 -5.71 -4.42
CA LEU A 6 1.13 -4.50 -3.64
C LEU A 6 0.48 -4.63 -2.25
N SER A 7 -0.75 -5.15 -2.21
CA SER A 7 -1.45 -5.46 -0.97
C SER A 7 -0.70 -6.48 -0.11
N GLN A 8 -0.15 -7.55 -0.71
CA GLN A 8 0.64 -8.54 0.02
C GLN A 8 1.96 -7.97 0.55
N ALA A 9 2.67 -7.16 -0.24
CA ALA A 9 3.90 -6.49 0.17
C ALA A 9 3.64 -5.57 1.37
N LEU A 10 2.54 -4.80 1.33
CA LEU A 10 2.10 -3.95 2.43
C LEU A 10 1.77 -4.78 3.67
N GLN A 11 1.00 -5.87 3.53
CA GLN A 11 0.66 -6.76 4.64
C GLN A 11 1.90 -7.35 5.32
N LYS A 12 2.94 -7.66 4.53
CA LYS A 12 4.24 -8.14 5.03
C LYS A 12 5.12 -7.03 5.57
N GLY A 13 4.71 -5.77 5.45
CA GLY A 13 5.47 -4.63 5.94
C GLY A 13 6.71 -4.30 5.10
N LYS A 14 6.75 -4.75 3.85
CA LYS A 14 7.89 -4.54 2.94
C LYS A 14 7.81 -3.17 2.27
N ALA A 15 8.31 -2.13 2.94
CA ALA A 15 8.28 -0.76 2.45
C ALA A 15 8.97 -0.56 1.09
N ASP A 16 10.13 -1.18 0.88
CA ASP A 16 10.87 -1.09 -0.39
C ASP A 16 10.09 -1.73 -1.55
N GLU A 17 9.56 -2.94 -1.34
CA GLU A 17 8.76 -3.65 -2.34
C GLU A 17 7.46 -2.89 -2.67
N VAL A 18 6.83 -2.26 -1.67
CA VAL A 18 5.68 -1.37 -1.86
C VAL A 18 6.04 -0.18 -2.74
N LYS A 19 7.18 0.48 -2.49
CA LYS A 19 7.63 1.62 -3.31
C LYS A 19 7.86 1.21 -4.76
N GLU A 20 8.57 0.11 -4.98
CA GLU A 20 8.85 -0.39 -6.34
C GLU A 20 7.55 -0.73 -7.08
N LEU A 21 6.60 -1.39 -6.42
CA LEU A 21 5.32 -1.75 -7.03
C LEU A 21 4.45 -0.51 -7.32
N VAL A 22 4.45 0.49 -6.45
CA VAL A 22 3.76 1.77 -6.69
C VAL A 22 4.37 2.50 -7.88
N SER A 23 5.69 2.68 -7.90
CA SER A 23 6.40 3.30 -9.03
C SER A 23 6.10 2.58 -10.34
N LYS A 24 6.19 1.26 -10.34
CA LYS A 24 5.91 0.46 -11.54
C LYS A 24 4.47 0.59 -12.02
N ALA A 25 3.50 0.71 -11.10
CA ALA A 25 2.11 0.93 -11.48
C ALA A 25 1.92 2.27 -12.19
N LEU A 26 2.59 3.31 -11.69
CA LEU A 26 2.57 4.65 -12.28
C LEU A 26 3.27 4.67 -13.64
N GLU A 27 4.38 3.95 -13.79
CA GLU A 27 5.09 3.78 -15.07
C GLU A 27 4.25 3.04 -16.11
N GLU A 28 3.43 2.08 -15.69
CA GLU A 28 2.46 1.40 -16.55
C GLU A 28 1.24 2.27 -16.90
N GLY A 29 1.16 3.51 -16.39
CA GLY A 29 0.09 4.45 -16.68
C GLY A 29 -1.18 4.23 -15.86
N HIS A 30 -1.10 3.48 -14.76
CA HIS A 30 -2.22 3.38 -13.82
C HIS A 30 -2.42 4.71 -13.08
N ASP A 31 -3.68 5.04 -12.79
CA ASP A 31 -4.00 6.26 -12.06
C ASP A 31 -3.47 6.17 -10.61
N PRO A 32 -2.78 7.21 -10.09
CA PRO A 32 -2.26 7.21 -8.73
C PRO A 32 -3.34 6.92 -7.68
N LYS A 33 -4.57 7.36 -7.95
CA LYS A 33 -5.71 7.14 -7.08
C LYS A 33 -6.16 5.68 -7.08
N GLU A 34 -6.17 5.04 -8.25
CA GLU A 34 -6.46 3.61 -8.35
C GLU A 34 -5.40 2.77 -7.61
N VAL A 35 -4.12 3.13 -7.72
CA VAL A 35 -3.02 2.44 -7.00
C VAL A 35 -3.20 2.55 -5.48
N LEU A 36 -3.59 3.74 -4.99
CA LEU A 36 -3.88 3.97 -3.58
C LEU A 36 -5.10 3.14 -3.12
N GLU A 37 -6.22 3.28 -3.82
CA GLU A 37 -7.50 2.69 -3.43
C GLU A 37 -7.49 1.16 -3.56
N GLN A 38 -7.00 0.62 -4.69
CA GLN A 38 -7.00 -0.82 -4.95
C GLN A 38 -5.79 -1.56 -4.38
N GLY A 39 -4.67 -0.86 -4.16
CA GLY A 39 -3.45 -1.46 -3.62
C GLY A 39 -3.33 -1.26 -2.11
N LEU A 40 -3.04 -0.01 -1.73
CA LEU A 40 -2.65 0.33 -0.36
C LEU A 40 -3.83 0.24 0.63
N ILE A 41 -5.00 0.80 0.27
CA ILE A 41 -6.19 0.79 1.13
C ILE A 41 -6.72 -0.63 1.32
N ILE A 42 -6.80 -1.43 0.25
CA ILE A 42 -7.20 -2.85 0.36
C ILE A 42 -6.23 -3.62 1.27
N GLY A 43 -4.92 -3.43 1.09
CA GLY A 43 -3.90 -4.08 1.94
C GLY A 43 -4.06 -3.72 3.43
N MET A 44 -4.27 -2.44 3.72
CA MET A 44 -4.49 -1.98 5.09
C MET A 44 -5.81 -2.51 5.68
N GLY A 45 -6.86 -2.60 4.86
CA GLY A 45 -8.13 -3.22 5.25
C GLY A 45 -7.99 -4.68 5.67
N ILE A 46 -7.15 -5.45 4.96
CA ILE A 46 -6.87 -6.85 5.29
C ILE A 46 -6.11 -6.96 6.62
N ILE A 47 -5.09 -6.12 6.85
CA ILE A 47 -4.40 -6.07 8.15
C ILE A 47 -5.36 -5.70 9.27
N GLY A 48 -6.23 -4.70 9.06
CA GLY A 48 -7.25 -4.31 10.02
C GLY A 48 -8.23 -5.45 10.33
N ALA A 49 -8.64 -6.23 9.33
CA ALA A 49 -9.49 -7.40 9.52
C ALA A 49 -8.77 -8.51 10.31
N LYS A 50 -7.49 -8.79 9.98
CA LYS A 50 -6.65 -9.75 10.72
C LYS A 50 -6.44 -9.33 12.17
N PHE A 51 -6.25 -8.04 12.42
CA PHE A 51 -6.10 -7.49 13.76
C PHE A 51 -7.37 -7.72 14.59
N LYS A 52 -8.55 -7.47 14.02
CA LYS A 52 -9.85 -7.76 14.66
C LYS A 52 -10.05 -9.25 14.94
N LYS A 53 -9.45 -10.13 14.13
CA LYS A 53 -9.50 -11.59 14.30
C LYS A 53 -8.44 -12.14 15.25
N ASN A 54 -7.61 -11.29 15.88
CA ASN A 54 -6.44 -11.69 16.66
C ASN A 54 -5.42 -12.55 15.86
N GLU A 55 -5.36 -12.35 14.54
CA GLU A 55 -4.40 -13.03 13.66
C GLU A 55 -3.06 -12.28 13.54
N VAL A 56 -3.06 -10.96 13.81
CA VAL A 56 -1.87 -10.10 13.82
C VAL A 56 -1.91 -9.15 15.02
N TYR A 57 -0.74 -8.72 15.47
CA TYR A 57 -0.57 -7.83 16.63
C TYR A 57 -0.25 -6.40 16.22
N ILE A 58 -0.28 -5.48 17.19
CA ILE A 58 0.04 -4.06 16.99
C ILE A 58 1.38 -3.85 16.24
N PRO A 59 2.48 -4.57 16.53
CA PRO A 59 3.73 -4.42 15.78
C PRO A 59 3.56 -4.65 14.28
N GLU A 60 2.79 -5.67 13.87
CA GLU A 60 2.56 -5.97 12.45
C GLU A 60 1.74 -4.88 11.77
N VAL A 61 0.74 -4.34 12.46
CA VAL A 61 -0.04 -3.19 11.99
C VAL A 61 0.86 -1.96 11.80
N LEU A 62 1.78 -1.70 12.73
CA LEU A 62 2.71 -0.58 12.64
C LEU A 62 3.69 -0.74 11.47
N ILE A 63 4.19 -1.95 11.22
CA ILE A 63 5.09 -2.20 10.08
C ILE A 63 4.31 -2.05 8.76
N ALA A 64 3.09 -2.58 8.67
CA ALA A 64 2.23 -2.38 7.51
C ALA A 64 1.91 -0.89 7.27
N ALA A 65 1.64 -0.13 8.33
CA ALA A 65 1.43 1.32 8.25
C ALA A 65 2.68 2.06 7.74
N ARG A 66 3.86 1.64 8.16
CA ARG A 66 5.13 2.19 7.66
C ARG A 66 5.32 1.90 6.18
N ALA A 67 4.99 0.69 5.73
CA ALA A 67 5.03 0.33 4.32
C ALA A 67 4.00 1.12 3.50
N MET A 68 2.80 1.33 4.02
CA MET A 68 1.81 2.21 3.40
C MET A 68 2.34 3.63 3.22
N HIS A 69 2.96 4.20 4.25
CA HIS A 69 3.52 5.54 4.22
C HIS A 69 4.63 5.68 3.16
N ALA A 70 5.44 4.62 3.00
CA ALA A 70 6.47 4.55 1.97
C ALA A 70 5.89 4.64 0.54
N GLY A 71 4.79 3.94 0.26
CA GLY A 71 4.08 4.04 -1.02
C GLY A 71 3.34 5.38 -1.19
N MET A 72 2.73 5.87 -0.11
CA MET A 72 2.01 7.15 -0.11
C MET A 72 2.94 8.32 -0.40
N SER A 73 4.18 8.31 0.08
CA SER A 73 5.19 9.35 -0.23
C SER A 73 5.48 9.51 -1.74
N ILE A 74 5.19 8.50 -2.56
CA ILE A 74 5.31 8.56 -4.02
C ILE A 74 4.00 9.05 -4.65
N LEU A 75 2.86 8.58 -4.13
CA LEU A 75 1.53 8.93 -4.65
C LEU A 75 1.10 10.34 -4.27
N GLU A 76 1.47 10.83 -3.09
CA GLU A 76 1.06 12.14 -2.56
C GLU A 76 1.35 13.30 -3.53
N PRO A 77 2.57 13.50 -4.08
CA PRO A 77 2.81 14.57 -5.05
C PRO A 77 2.00 14.39 -6.35
N LEU A 78 1.72 13.17 -6.77
CA LEU A 78 0.97 12.87 -7.99
C LEU A 78 -0.54 13.11 -7.82
N LEU A 79 -1.06 12.73 -6.65
CA LEU A 79 -2.46 12.97 -6.27
C LEU A 79 -2.74 14.46 -6.08
N VAL A 80 -1.80 15.21 -5.51
CA VAL A 80 -1.91 16.67 -5.38
C VAL A 80 -1.81 17.36 -6.74
N ALA A 81 -0.96 16.88 -7.65
CA ALA A 81 -0.86 17.43 -9.00
C ALA A 81 -2.07 17.10 -9.89
N ALA A 82 -2.81 16.03 -9.57
CA ALA A 82 -4.00 15.61 -10.29
C ALA A 82 -5.31 16.29 -9.79
N GLY A 83 -5.24 17.08 -8.70
CA GLY A 83 -6.37 17.83 -8.13
C GLY A 83 -6.28 19.32 -8.38
#